data_AF-A0A1Y3NLY7-F1
#
_entry.id   AF-A0A1Y3NLY7-F1
#
_cell.length_a   1.000
_cell.length_b   1.000
_cell.length_c   1.000
_cell.angle_alpha   90.00
_cell.angle_beta   90.00
_cell.angle_gamma   90.00
#
_symmetry.space_group_name_H-M   'P 1'
#
loop_
_entity.id
_entity.type
_entity.pdbx_description
1 polymer ?
#
loop_
_entity_poly.entity_id
_entity_poly.type
_entity_poly.pdbx_seq_one_letter_code
_entity_poly.pdbx_strand_id
1 'polypeptide(L)'
;MDRLQRLLGSMGGASMAQPGMDTPTVDSSEVVHISSLALLKMLKHGRAGVPMEVMGLMLGEFVDDYTVRVIDVFAMPQSGTGVSVEAVDAVFQTKMLDMLKQTGRPEMVVGWYHSHPGFGCWLSSVDVNTQQVSISL
;
A
#
# COMPACT_ATOMS: atom_id res chain seq x y z
N MET A 1 39.11 3.75 -43.47
CA MET A 1 39.52 3.96 -42.06
C MET A 1 38.31 4.23 -41.15
N ASP A 2 37.07 4.11 -41.66
CA ASP A 2 35.86 4.57 -40.94
C ASP A 2 35.11 3.48 -40.17
N ARG A 3 35.48 2.20 -40.36
CA ARG A 3 34.85 1.06 -39.68
C ARG A 3 35.43 0.77 -38.31
N LEU A 4 36.70 1.13 -38.08
CA LEU A 4 37.36 1.00 -36.78
C LEU A 4 36.92 2.11 -35.82
N GLN A 5 36.65 3.32 -36.34
CA GLN A 5 36.17 4.46 -35.54
C GLN A 5 34.71 4.29 -35.06
N ARG A 6 33.87 3.54 -35.80
CA ARG A 6 32.51 3.16 -35.36
C ARG A 6 32.47 2.09 -34.28
N LEU A 7 33.48 1.20 -34.22
CA LEU A 7 33.59 0.21 -33.16
C LEU A 7 34.11 0.82 -31.84
N LEU A 8 34.94 1.86 -31.91
CA LEU A 8 35.33 2.62 -30.71
C LEU A 8 34.26 3.63 -30.24
N GLY A 9 33.37 4.11 -31.12
CA GLY A 9 32.23 4.96 -30.73
C GLY A 9 31.09 4.21 -30.03
N SER A 10 31.09 2.87 -30.09
CA SER A 10 30.05 2.01 -29.51
C SER A 10 30.42 1.45 -28.13
N MET A 11 31.62 1.73 -27.62
CA MET A 11 32.10 1.28 -26.30
C MET A 11 32.06 2.37 -25.22
N GLY A 12 31.49 3.55 -25.52
CA GLY A 12 31.41 4.70 -24.60
C GLY A 12 30.10 4.82 -23.83
N GLY A 13 29.24 3.80 -23.86
CA GLY A 13 27.90 3.83 -23.24
C GLY A 13 27.83 3.19 -21.86
N ALA A 14 28.96 2.96 -21.18
CA ALA A 14 28.91 2.77 -19.73
C ALA A 14 28.47 4.11 -19.15
N SER A 15 27.20 4.20 -18.75
CA SER A 15 26.68 5.23 -17.88
C SER A 15 27.59 5.31 -16.66
N MET A 16 28.60 6.17 -16.73
CA MET A 16 29.41 6.58 -15.59
C MET A 16 28.40 7.12 -14.59
N ALA A 17 28.11 6.34 -13.55
CA ALA A 17 27.34 6.82 -12.41
C ALA A 17 28.01 8.13 -11.97
N GLN A 18 27.28 9.23 -12.12
CA GLN A 18 27.80 10.54 -11.75
C GLN A 18 28.14 10.51 -10.26
N PRO A 19 29.39 10.80 -9.86
CA PRO A 19 29.75 10.86 -8.46
C PRO A 19 28.92 11.95 -7.78
N GLY A 20 28.10 11.58 -6.81
CA GLY A 20 27.24 12.51 -6.07
C GLY A 20 25.75 12.43 -6.39
N MET A 21 25.29 11.48 -7.21
CA MET A 21 23.87 11.09 -7.19
C MET A 21 23.66 10.08 -6.07
N ASP A 22 22.85 10.46 -5.07
CA ASP A 22 22.36 9.53 -4.06
C ASP A 22 21.70 8.36 -4.79
N THR A 23 22.28 7.18 -4.61
CA THR A 23 21.71 5.96 -5.16
C THR A 23 20.61 5.53 -4.21
N PRO A 24 19.36 5.31 -4.68
CA PRO A 24 18.32 4.76 -3.82
C PRO A 24 18.82 3.43 -3.26
N THR A 25 19.17 3.43 -1.98
CA THR A 25 19.56 2.21 -1.28
C THR A 25 18.29 1.58 -0.74
N VAL A 26 18.16 0.27 -0.93
CA VAL A 26 17.06 -0.49 -0.33
C VAL A 26 17.29 -0.48 1.17
N ASP A 27 16.57 0.37 1.88
CA ASP A 27 16.51 0.32 3.33
C ASP A 27 15.53 -0.78 3.76
N SER A 28 15.68 -1.26 4.99
CA SER A 28 14.75 -2.17 5.65
C SER A 28 14.35 -1.63 7.03
N SER A 29 14.52 -0.32 7.25
CA SER A 29 14.24 0.36 8.49
C SER A 29 12.80 0.85 8.59
N GLU A 30 11.95 0.55 7.60
CA GLU A 30 10.57 1.01 7.59
C GLU A 30 9.77 0.49 8.79
N VAL A 31 9.11 1.42 9.49
CA VAL A 31 8.31 1.13 10.68
C VAL A 31 6.87 1.60 10.46
N VAL A 32 5.92 0.73 10.82
CA VAL A 32 4.50 1.08 10.86
C VAL A 32 4.01 1.09 12.30
N HIS A 33 3.63 2.27 12.80
CA HIS A 33 2.99 2.42 14.10
C HIS A 33 1.47 2.31 13.97
N ILE A 34 0.89 1.23 14.50
CA ILE A 34 -0.56 1.01 14.48
C ILE A 34 -1.15 1.37 15.85
N SER A 35 -2.13 2.27 15.86
CA SER A 35 -2.83 2.63 17.09
C SER A 35 -3.62 1.43 17.66
N SER A 36 -3.80 1.39 18.98
CA SER A 36 -4.60 0.33 19.62
C SER A 36 -6.05 0.32 19.12
N LEU A 37 -6.62 1.49 18.80
CA LEU A 37 -7.96 1.61 18.23
C LEU A 37 -8.05 0.95 16.85
N ALA A 38 -7.09 1.24 15.97
CA ALA A 38 -7.00 0.66 14.64
C ALA A 38 -6.90 -0.86 14.72
N LEU A 39 -5.99 -1.37 15.56
CA LEU A 39 -5.80 -2.81 15.76
C LEU A 39 -7.09 -3.51 16.23
N LEU A 40 -7.79 -2.94 17.22
CA LEU A 40 -9.04 -3.51 17.71
C LEU A 40 -10.14 -3.55 16.63
N LYS A 41 -10.24 -2.50 15.82
CA LYS A 41 -11.20 -2.44 14.70
C LYS A 41 -10.86 -3.47 13.61
N MET A 42 -9.58 -3.62 13.26
CA MET A 42 -9.11 -4.63 12.32
C MET A 42 -9.44 -6.04 12.81
N LEU A 43 -9.11 -6.38 14.06
CA LEU A 43 -9.37 -7.71 14.65
C LEU A 43 -10.87 -8.02 14.73
N LYS A 44 -11.68 -7.06 15.18
CA LYS A 44 -13.14 -7.20 15.23
C LYS A 44 -13.72 -7.45 13.83
N HIS A 45 -13.26 -6.69 12.84
CA HIS A 45 -13.71 -6.82 11.47
C HIS A 45 -13.30 -8.16 10.86
N GLY A 46 -12.01 -8.53 10.96
CA GLY A 46 -11.49 -9.82 10.48
C GLY A 46 -12.22 -11.01 11.08
N ARG A 47 -12.54 -10.96 12.39
CA ARG A 47 -13.30 -12.02 13.05
C ARG A 47 -14.75 -12.11 12.57
N ALA A 48 -15.40 -10.99 12.29
CA ALA A 48 -16.77 -10.95 11.80
C ALA A 48 -16.89 -11.45 10.35
N GLY A 49 -15.81 -11.38 9.58
CA GLY A 49 -15.74 -11.86 8.19
C GLY A 49 -15.69 -13.38 8.03
N VAL A 50 -15.18 -14.11 9.02
CA VAL A 50 -14.95 -15.57 8.93
C VAL A 50 -16.23 -16.31 8.50
N PRO A 51 -16.18 -17.18 7.47
CA PRO A 51 -14.99 -17.73 6.82
C PRO A 51 -14.44 -16.93 5.62
N MET A 52 -15.01 -15.78 5.31
CA MET A 52 -14.63 -14.95 4.17
C MET A 52 -13.48 -14.01 4.52
N GLU A 53 -12.64 -13.71 3.53
CA GLU A 53 -11.66 -12.62 3.62
C GLU A 53 -12.38 -11.27 3.63
N VAL A 54 -11.98 -10.39 4.54
CA VAL A 54 -12.43 -8.99 4.58
C VAL A 54 -11.28 -8.02 4.38
N MET A 55 -11.60 -6.80 3.93
CA MET A 55 -10.63 -5.73 3.73
C MET A 55 -11.12 -4.36 4.20
N GLY A 56 -10.19 -3.44 4.42
CA GLY A 56 -10.51 -2.06 4.76
C GLY A 56 -9.35 -1.11 4.50
N LEU A 57 -9.60 0.17 4.72
CA LEU A 57 -8.61 1.24 4.51
C LEU A 57 -8.04 1.72 5.85
N MET A 58 -6.75 2.07 5.80
CA MET A 58 -5.98 2.62 6.91
C MET A 58 -5.88 4.12 6.80
N LEU A 59 -6.20 4.82 7.88
CA LEU A 59 -6.17 6.26 7.98
C LEU A 59 -5.04 6.72 8.89
N GLY A 60 -4.27 7.70 8.44
CA GLY A 60 -3.14 8.19 9.19
C GLY A 60 -2.32 9.22 8.44
N GLU A 61 -1.02 9.19 8.70
CA GLU A 61 -0.05 10.11 8.11
C GLU A 61 1.30 9.42 7.89
N PHE A 62 2.05 9.93 6.91
CA PHE A 62 3.46 9.65 6.72
C PHE A 62 4.25 10.64 7.58
N VAL A 63 4.99 10.13 8.57
CA VAL A 63 5.75 10.97 9.50
C VAL A 63 7.07 11.41 8.86
N ASP A 64 7.69 10.48 8.14
CA ASP A 64 8.88 10.63 7.32
C ASP A 64 8.89 9.51 6.28
N ASP A 65 9.98 9.40 5.50
CA ASP A 65 10.12 8.41 4.42
C ASP A 65 10.14 6.95 4.91
N TYR A 66 10.40 6.72 6.20
CA TYR A 66 10.54 5.38 6.79
C TYR A 66 9.42 5.04 7.77
N THR A 67 8.59 6.01 8.16
CA THR A 67 7.65 5.85 9.27
C THR A 67 6.23 6.19 8.85
N VAL A 68 5.36 5.18 8.88
CA VAL A 68 3.91 5.34 8.68
C VAL A 68 3.20 5.22 10.01
N ARG A 69 2.33 6.18 10.33
CA ARG A 69 1.49 6.15 11.53
C ARG A 69 0.03 5.93 11.16
N VAL A 70 -0.51 4.77 11.52
CA VAL A 70 -1.92 4.41 11.32
C VAL A 70 -2.71 4.77 12.58
N ILE A 71 -3.56 5.79 12.46
CA ILE A 71 -4.34 6.37 13.57
C ILE A 71 -5.69 5.65 13.70
N ASP A 72 -6.36 5.38 12.58
CA ASP A 72 -7.67 4.71 12.54
C ASP A 72 -7.83 3.84 11.29
N VAL A 73 -8.89 3.04 11.23
CA VAL A 73 -9.27 2.26 10.04
C VAL A 73 -10.78 2.29 9.83
N PHE A 74 -11.23 1.98 8.62
CA PHE A 74 -12.62 1.62 8.41
C PHE A 74 -12.76 0.42 7.47
N ALA A 75 -13.82 -0.35 7.69
CA ALA A 75 -14.15 -1.51 6.88
C ALA A 75 -14.72 -1.06 5.52
N MET A 76 -14.23 -1.65 4.44
CA MET A 76 -14.88 -1.50 3.14
C MET A 76 -16.05 -2.50 3.05
N PRO A 77 -17.19 -2.13 2.46
CA PRO A 77 -18.25 -3.08 2.16
C PRO A 77 -17.69 -4.20 1.29
N GLN A 78 -18.12 -5.44 1.57
CA GLN A 78 -17.74 -6.60 0.78
C GLN A 78 -18.43 -6.51 -0.59
N SER A 79 -17.73 -6.08 -1.63
CA SER A 79 -18.15 -6.29 -3.02
C SER A 79 -17.53 -7.58 -3.54
N GLY A 80 -18.35 -8.65 -3.66
CA GLY A 80 -18.01 -9.80 -4.49
C GLY A 80 -17.55 -11.08 -3.76
N THR A 81 -17.95 -12.22 -4.32
CA THR A 81 -17.85 -13.57 -3.77
C THR A 81 -16.42 -14.13 -3.76
N GLY A 82 -15.87 -14.41 -2.58
CA GLY A 82 -14.93 -15.51 -2.29
C GLY A 82 -13.52 -15.52 -2.90
N VAL A 83 -13.23 -14.78 -3.98
CA VAL A 83 -11.95 -14.93 -4.70
C VAL A 83 -11.40 -13.64 -5.30
N SER A 84 -12.10 -12.51 -5.20
CA SER A 84 -11.57 -11.23 -5.68
C SER A 84 -12.15 -10.09 -4.87
N VAL A 85 -11.27 -9.36 -4.18
CA VAL A 85 -11.58 -8.02 -3.71
C VAL A 85 -11.75 -7.16 -4.98
N GLU A 86 -12.99 -7.00 -5.43
CA GLU A 86 -13.26 -5.99 -6.44
C GLU A 86 -12.98 -4.61 -5.83
N ALA A 87 -12.19 -3.84 -6.58
CA ALA A 87 -11.66 -2.53 -6.29
C ALA A 87 -12.44 -1.73 -5.24
N VAL A 88 -11.69 -1.21 -4.27
CA VAL A 88 -12.12 -0.16 -3.34
C VAL A 88 -13.18 0.73 -4.00
N ASP A 89 -14.42 0.66 -3.52
CA ASP A 89 -15.50 1.50 -4.04
C ASP A 89 -15.15 2.97 -3.77
N ALA A 90 -14.74 3.67 -4.84
CA ALA A 90 -14.33 5.06 -4.76
C ALA A 90 -15.44 5.98 -4.24
N VAL A 91 -16.71 5.64 -4.50
CA VAL A 91 -17.86 6.40 -4.01
C VAL A 91 -17.99 6.22 -2.51
N PHE A 92 -17.90 4.97 -2.03
CA PHE A 92 -17.93 4.67 -0.60
C PHE A 92 -16.75 5.32 0.14
N GLN A 93 -15.53 5.18 -0.39
CA GLN A 93 -14.32 5.77 0.17
C GLN A 93 -14.47 7.29 0.30
N THR A 94 -14.84 7.98 -0.79
CA THR A 94 -14.97 9.45 -0.79
C THR A 94 -16.01 9.90 0.24
N LYS A 95 -17.18 9.27 0.24
CA LYS A 95 -18.25 9.59 1.19
C LYS A 95 -17.82 9.34 2.64
N MET A 96 -17.10 8.24 2.90
CA MET A 96 -16.62 7.91 4.25
C MET A 96 -15.58 8.92 4.73
N LEU A 97 -14.63 9.30 3.87
CA LEU A 97 -13.64 10.34 4.19
C LEU A 97 -14.31 11.69 4.49
N ASP A 98 -15.34 12.07 3.72
CA ASP A 98 -16.07 13.31 3.97
C ASP A 98 -16.85 13.29 5.28
N MET A 99 -17.46 12.15 5.63
CA MET A 99 -18.13 11.99 6.93
C MET A 99 -17.13 12.05 8.09
N LEU A 100 -15.94 11.44 7.95
CA LEU A 100 -14.92 11.46 8.98
C LEU A 100 -14.36 12.88 9.21
N LYS A 101 -14.12 13.63 8.13
CA LYS A 101 -13.70 15.04 8.21
C LYS A 101 -14.69 15.87 9.04
N GLN A 102 -16.00 15.66 8.87
CA GLN A 102 -17.03 16.36 9.64
C GLN A 102 -17.00 16.02 11.15
N THR A 103 -16.43 14.87 11.53
CA THR A 103 -16.25 14.47 12.93
C THR A 103 -14.93 14.90 13.55
N GLY A 104 -14.13 15.72 12.84
CA GLY A 104 -12.82 16.15 13.30
C GLY A 104 -11.72 15.11 13.09
N ARG A 105 -11.88 14.20 12.11
CA ARG A 105 -10.91 13.17 11.71
C ARG A 105 -10.45 13.43 10.27
N PRO A 106 -9.45 14.31 10.07
CA PRO A 106 -9.01 14.75 8.73
C PRO A 106 -7.95 13.85 8.10
N GLU A 107 -7.67 12.68 8.69
CA GLU A 107 -6.59 11.78 8.27
C GLU A 107 -6.76 11.28 6.84
N MET A 108 -5.64 11.06 6.15
CA MET A 108 -5.60 10.57 4.78
C MET A 108 -5.54 9.04 4.75
N VAL A 109 -5.87 8.44 3.61
CA VAL A 109 -5.62 7.01 3.40
C VAL A 109 -4.12 6.79 3.20
N VAL A 110 -3.52 5.96 4.05
CA VAL A 110 -2.08 5.61 4.01
C VAL A 110 -1.83 4.16 3.58
N GLY A 111 -2.89 3.35 3.45
CA GLY A 111 -2.80 1.97 3.00
C GLY A 111 -4.12 1.22 3.18
N TRP A 112 -4.05 -0.09 3.02
CA TRP A 112 -5.17 -1.02 3.17
C TRP A 112 -4.76 -2.25 3.97
N TYR A 113 -5.74 -2.92 4.59
CA TYR A 113 -5.54 -4.18 5.29
C TYR A 113 -6.56 -5.21 4.81
N HIS A 114 -6.23 -6.48 4.93
CA HIS A 114 -7.16 -7.60 4.73
C HIS A 114 -6.90 -8.75 5.70
N SER A 115 -7.64 -9.83 5.56
CA SER A 115 -7.56 -11.01 6.44
C SER A 115 -7.48 -12.30 5.64
N HIS A 116 -6.68 -13.24 6.15
CA HIS A 116 -6.48 -14.59 5.60
C HIS A 116 -6.89 -15.65 6.64
N PRO A 117 -8.20 -15.93 6.80
CA PRO A 117 -8.69 -16.78 7.89
C PRO A 117 -8.25 -18.25 7.68
N GLY A 118 -7.31 -18.70 8.50
CA GLY A 118 -6.82 -20.10 8.50
C GLY A 118 -5.57 -20.36 7.65
N PHE A 119 -5.02 -19.35 6.96
CA PHE A 119 -3.87 -19.51 6.05
C PHE A 119 -2.58 -18.82 6.52
N GLY A 120 -2.62 -18.10 7.64
CA GLY A 120 -1.49 -17.29 8.11
C GLY A 120 -1.36 -15.96 7.35
N CYS A 121 -0.25 -15.24 7.54
CA CYS A 121 -0.04 -13.92 6.94
C CYS A 121 0.91 -14.03 5.74
N TRP A 122 0.36 -13.94 4.53
CA TRP A 122 1.11 -13.93 3.28
C TRP A 122 0.31 -13.15 2.22
N LEU A 123 0.96 -12.83 1.09
CA LEU A 123 0.32 -12.15 -0.03
C LEU A 123 0.09 -13.14 -1.18
N SER A 124 -1.17 -13.30 -1.56
CA SER A 124 -1.53 -14.05 -2.77
C SER A 124 -1.17 -13.27 -4.04
N SER A 125 -1.19 -13.91 -5.20
CA SER A 125 -1.02 -13.20 -6.48
C SER A 125 -2.11 -12.15 -6.69
N VAL A 126 -3.32 -12.39 -6.19
CA VAL A 126 -4.43 -11.42 -6.18
C VAL A 126 -4.09 -10.23 -5.29
N ASP A 127 -3.54 -10.47 -4.10
CA ASP A 127 -3.16 -9.40 -3.16
C ASP A 127 -2.06 -8.51 -3.75
N VAL A 128 -1.05 -9.12 -4.39
CA VAL A 128 0.04 -8.39 -5.04
C VAL A 128 -0.48 -7.53 -6.20
N ASN A 129 -1.41 -8.06 -7.01
CA ASN A 129 -2.01 -7.29 -8.09
C ASN A 129 -2.87 -6.13 -7.56
N THR A 130 -3.67 -6.38 -6.51
CA THR A 130 -4.47 -5.35 -5.83
C THR A 130 -3.57 -4.25 -5.27
N GLN A 131 -2.44 -4.60 -4.67
CA GLN A 131 -1.43 -3.65 -4.18
C GLN A 131 -0.90 -2.74 -5.30
N GLN A 132 -0.58 -3.30 -6.46
CA GLN A 132 -0.06 -2.54 -7.61
C GLN A 132 -1.08 -1.53 -8.17
N VAL A 133 -2.37 -1.87 -8.14
CA VAL A 133 -3.43 -1.03 -8.69
C VAL A 133 -3.97 -0.03 -7.66
N SER A 134 -4.02 -0.41 -6.38
CA SER A 134 -4.60 0.41 -5.30
C SER A 134 -3.65 1.50 -4.80
N ILE A 135 -2.34 1.31 -4.97
CA ILE A 135 -1.30 2.28 -4.59
C ILE A 135 -0.69 2.88 -5.86
N SER A 136 -1.46 3.77 -6.47
CA SER A 136 -0.91 4.94 -7.18
C SER A 136 -1.37 6.17 -6.42
N LEU A 137 -0.69 6.46 -5.31
CA LEU A 137 -0.63 7.79 -4.73
C LEU A 137 0.47 8.58 -5.44
#